data_AF-A0A523AA25-F1
#
_entry.id   AF-A0A523AA25-F1
#
_cell.length_a   1.000
_cell.length_b   1.000
_cell.length_c   1.000
_cell.angle_alpha   90.00
_cell.angle_beta   90.00
_cell.angle_gamma   90.00
#
_symmetry.space_group_name_H-M   'P 1'
#
loop_
_entity.id
_entity.type
_entity.pdbx_description
1 polymer ?
#
loop_
_entity_poly.entity_id
_entity_poly.type
_entity_poly.pdbx_seq_one_letter_code
_entity_poly.pdbx_strand_id
1 'polypeptide(L)'
;MIVGKDFENAKKRAIYKVIEEGVPCSSRFGKSINRDPILLIVERPEPEQIIPDSFSERYFERVKRVMEIVVKKLKERKYTRRMSIPIWRPEEHYAENPVAITEISLLFDEKLHLTAYFRSLDLLNYFDVNFHFLSNVLDEVSQKAGLDAGSVAMLVAVPHVYERDLKRAEMQAEKCEEIYGYTKLGTHLVEDYISSAWHSAMEIIYNMGKTKETEWEFERQRRSKFVHRLFIEVRNPEENKMHDKAPFTESYWLDYAHSYVIYELQKVSNPIPKTEEYTYAERARYCERDEVKVDQLFEAIEKLRKDRCRRDCYVGISRPWDLEIDDPPCLRGYQFTAKSDWLNGIFYMRSNDVYGAMHANMLAFALLTKYVAELTGFRKYKYWHFAVDAHIYEGFLDIVKEILYPKMKKDR
;
A
#
# COMPACT_ATOMS: atom_id res chain seq x y z
N MET A 1 4.60 -4.22 -12.34
CA MET A 1 5.56 -4.53 -11.25
C MET A 1 6.89 -4.94 -11.86
N ILE A 2 7.99 -4.75 -11.15
CA ILE A 2 9.33 -5.20 -11.56
C ILE A 2 9.85 -6.18 -10.52
N VAL A 3 10.34 -7.33 -10.98
CA VAL A 3 11.03 -8.32 -10.14
C VAL A 3 12.49 -8.37 -10.60
N GLY A 4 13.41 -8.03 -9.68
CA GLY A 4 14.85 -8.11 -9.88
C GLY A 4 15.46 -9.25 -9.08
N LYS A 5 16.46 -9.91 -9.68
CA LYS A 5 17.19 -11.02 -9.02
C LYS A 5 18.01 -10.56 -7.82
N ASP A 6 18.46 -9.32 -7.88
CA ASP A 6 19.25 -8.57 -6.89
C ASP A 6 18.84 -7.09 -6.95
N PHE A 7 19.38 -6.29 -6.03
CA PHE A 7 18.98 -4.90 -5.86
C PHE A 7 19.46 -4.01 -7.01
N GLU A 8 20.66 -4.26 -7.56
CA GLU A 8 21.17 -3.52 -8.71
C GLU A 8 20.27 -3.68 -9.93
N ASN A 9 19.89 -4.92 -10.23
CA ASN A 9 19.01 -5.23 -11.34
C ASN A 9 17.64 -4.55 -11.15
N ALA A 10 17.05 -4.62 -9.95
CA ALA A 10 15.79 -3.94 -9.66
C ALA A 10 15.90 -2.41 -9.83
N LYS A 11 16.99 -1.80 -9.34
CA LYS A 11 17.28 -0.36 -9.45
C LYS A 11 17.38 0.08 -10.90
N LYS A 12 18.26 -0.55 -11.69
CA LYS A 12 18.52 -0.19 -13.10
C LYS A 12 17.25 -0.26 -13.94
N ARG A 13 16.42 -1.28 -13.70
CA ARG A 13 15.12 -1.47 -14.35
C ARG A 13 14.07 -0.45 -13.92
N ALA A 14 14.02 -0.11 -12.64
CA ALA A 14 13.13 0.94 -12.14
C ALA A 14 13.48 2.32 -12.73
N ILE A 15 14.78 2.63 -12.80
CA ILE A 15 15.30 3.86 -13.43
C ILE A 15 14.88 3.92 -14.90
N TYR A 16 15.03 2.83 -15.65
CA TYR A 16 14.59 2.76 -17.04
C TYR A 16 13.11 3.13 -17.20
N LYS A 17 12.21 2.56 -16.39
CA LYS A 17 10.78 2.89 -16.45
C LYS A 17 10.48 4.36 -16.15
N VAL A 18 11.22 4.98 -15.22
CA VAL A 18 11.06 6.42 -14.94
C VAL A 18 11.51 7.27 -16.11
N ILE A 19 12.62 6.92 -16.78
CA ILE A 19 13.12 7.67 -17.94
C ILE A 19 12.18 7.50 -19.14
N GLU A 20 11.69 6.28 -19.38
CA GLU A 20 10.85 5.95 -20.54
C GLU A 20 9.44 6.54 -20.45
N GLU A 21 8.81 6.52 -19.27
CA GLU A 21 7.37 6.83 -19.12
C GLU A 21 7.08 7.98 -18.15
N GLY A 22 8.13 8.54 -17.54
CA GLY A 22 8.01 9.59 -16.57
C GLY A 22 7.66 10.93 -17.20
N VAL A 23 7.06 11.80 -16.41
CA VAL A 23 6.72 13.16 -16.80
C VAL A 23 7.48 14.16 -15.91
N PRO A 24 7.92 15.30 -16.46
CA PRO A 24 8.49 16.36 -15.66
C PRO A 24 7.52 16.87 -14.61
N CYS A 25 8.02 17.09 -13.40
CA CYS A 25 7.31 17.71 -12.30
C CYS A 25 8.26 18.63 -11.54
N SER A 26 7.76 19.79 -11.12
CA SER A 26 8.49 20.74 -10.29
C SER A 26 7.73 20.93 -8.99
N SER A 27 8.35 20.60 -7.87
CA SER A 27 7.79 20.80 -6.53
C SER A 27 8.80 21.51 -5.63
N ARG A 28 8.44 21.74 -4.37
CA ARG A 28 9.40 22.21 -3.36
C ARG A 28 10.65 21.32 -3.19
N PHE A 29 10.59 20.07 -3.62
CA PHE A 29 11.74 19.14 -3.58
C PHE A 29 12.67 19.27 -4.79
N GLY A 30 12.37 20.15 -5.75
CA GLY A 30 13.11 20.35 -6.97
C GLY A 30 12.41 19.77 -8.21
N LYS A 31 13.13 19.84 -9.34
CA LYS A 31 12.66 19.35 -10.64
C LYS A 31 13.06 17.90 -10.88
N SER A 32 12.10 17.07 -11.25
CA SER A 32 12.33 15.64 -11.45
C SER A 32 11.40 15.07 -12.52
N ILE A 33 11.82 13.94 -13.08
CA ILE A 33 10.97 13.09 -13.90
C ILE A 33 10.31 12.07 -12.98
N ASN A 34 8.98 12.09 -12.91
CA ASN A 34 8.18 11.24 -12.03
C ASN A 34 7.34 10.26 -12.85
N ARG A 35 7.15 9.04 -12.35
CA ARG A 35 6.21 8.05 -12.92
C ARG A 35 5.07 7.77 -11.95
N ASP A 36 3.99 7.19 -12.49
CA ASP A 36 2.94 6.51 -11.72
C ASP A 36 3.55 5.42 -10.80
N PRO A 37 2.79 4.95 -9.78
CA PRO A 37 3.29 4.02 -8.78
C PRO A 37 3.87 2.73 -9.35
N ILE A 38 4.83 2.18 -8.63
CA ILE A 38 5.56 0.96 -9.03
C ILE A 38 5.74 0.03 -7.83
N LEU A 39 5.41 -1.24 -8.03
CA LEU A 39 5.82 -2.32 -7.14
C LEU A 39 7.16 -2.89 -7.61
N LEU A 40 8.19 -2.70 -6.79
CA LEU A 40 9.54 -3.24 -6.97
C LEU A 40 9.75 -4.42 -6.01
N ILE A 41 10.25 -5.54 -6.52
CA ILE A 41 10.53 -6.73 -5.71
C ILE A 41 11.96 -7.17 -6.00
N VAL A 42 12.74 -7.42 -4.95
CA VAL A 42 14.07 -8.03 -5.02
C VAL A 42 13.99 -9.42 -4.41
N GLU A 43 14.27 -10.45 -5.23
CA GLU A 43 14.11 -11.85 -4.84
C GLU A 43 15.08 -12.27 -3.74
N ARG A 44 16.34 -11.86 -3.86
CA ARG A 44 17.43 -12.18 -2.93
C ARG A 44 18.01 -10.89 -2.37
N PRO A 45 17.46 -10.40 -1.24
CA PRO A 45 18.06 -9.27 -0.54
C PRO A 45 19.33 -9.76 0.16
N GLU A 46 20.48 -9.20 -0.22
CA GLU A 46 21.73 -9.39 0.52
C GLU A 46 21.88 -8.23 1.51
N PRO A 47 21.84 -8.47 2.83
CA PRO A 47 22.07 -7.43 3.82
C PRO A 47 23.52 -6.95 3.73
N GLU A 48 23.73 -5.64 3.89
CA GLU A 48 25.07 -5.04 3.98
C GLU A 48 25.30 -4.43 5.37
N GLN A 49 26.53 -4.53 5.87
CA GLN A 49 26.89 -4.06 7.21
C GLN A 49 26.89 -2.54 7.37
N ILE A 50 26.90 -1.76 6.28
CA ILE A 50 27.09 -0.31 6.34
C ILE A 50 25.74 0.40 6.17
N ILE A 51 25.11 0.78 7.29
CA ILE A 51 24.06 1.81 7.29
C ILE A 51 24.77 3.14 7.58
N PRO A 52 24.70 4.16 6.69
CA PRO A 52 25.29 5.47 6.96
C PRO A 52 24.73 6.07 8.25
N ASP A 53 25.59 6.65 9.10
CA ASP A 53 25.19 7.30 10.36
C ASP A 53 24.10 8.38 10.17
N SER A 54 24.05 9.03 9.01
CA SER A 54 23.05 10.06 8.68
C SER A 54 21.65 9.50 8.35
N PHE A 55 21.51 8.18 8.17
CA PHE A 55 20.24 7.49 7.94
C PHE A 55 19.56 7.06 9.25
N SER A 56 20.32 7.14 10.37
CA SER A 56 20.19 6.25 11.52
C SER A 56 19.22 6.68 12.62
N GLU A 57 18.78 7.94 12.74
CA GLU A 57 17.89 8.27 13.86
C GLU A 57 16.41 8.02 13.55
N ARG A 58 15.86 8.50 12.42
CA ARG A 58 14.39 8.49 12.25
C ARG A 58 13.80 7.14 11.88
N TYR A 59 14.48 6.36 11.04
CA TYR A 59 13.97 5.05 10.62
C TYR A 59 14.31 3.96 11.62
N PHE A 60 15.60 3.85 11.96
CA PHE A 60 16.10 2.78 12.82
C PHE A 60 15.51 2.88 14.23
N GLU A 61 15.45 4.06 14.86
CA GLU A 61 14.82 4.18 16.19
C GLU A 61 13.33 3.83 16.16
N ARG A 62 12.60 4.22 15.10
CA ARG A 62 11.17 3.87 14.96
C ARG A 62 10.96 2.36 14.82
N VAL A 63 11.83 1.66 14.10
CA VAL A 63 11.77 0.20 13.96
C VAL A 63 12.23 -0.49 15.26
N LYS A 64 13.38 -0.08 15.81
CA LYS A 64 13.99 -0.64 17.02
C LYS A 64 13.02 -0.63 18.21
N ARG A 65 12.27 0.47 18.39
CA ARG A 65 11.27 0.62 19.46
C ARG A 65 10.18 -0.45 19.44
N VAL A 66 9.87 -1.01 18.28
CA VAL A 66 8.79 -2.02 18.13
C VAL A 66 9.30 -3.40 17.73
N MET A 67 10.61 -3.55 17.53
CA MET A 67 11.25 -4.77 17.04
C MET A 67 10.91 -5.98 17.91
N GLU A 68 11.00 -5.82 19.23
CA GLU A 68 10.72 -6.91 20.17
C GLU A 68 9.25 -7.37 20.11
N ILE A 69 8.31 -6.42 19.97
CA ILE A 69 6.89 -6.71 19.81
C ILE A 69 6.65 -7.52 18.52
N VAL A 70 7.26 -7.09 17.42
CA VAL A 70 7.15 -7.77 16.12
C VAL A 70 7.70 -9.19 16.18
N VAL A 71 8.91 -9.37 16.71
CA VAL A 71 9.54 -10.69 16.86
C VAL A 71 8.70 -11.60 17.76
N LYS A 72 8.20 -11.09 18.88
CA LYS A 72 7.34 -11.85 19.79
C LYS A 72 6.09 -12.36 19.08
N LYS A 73 5.37 -11.48 18.37
CA LYS A 73 4.14 -11.87 17.66
C LYS A 73 4.40 -12.86 16.52
N LEU A 74 5.52 -12.72 15.80
CA LEU A 74 5.90 -13.70 14.77
C LEU A 74 6.19 -15.09 15.36
N LYS A 75 6.82 -15.16 16.54
CA LYS A 75 7.05 -16.43 17.25
C LYS A 75 5.76 -17.07 17.75
N GLU A 76 4.82 -16.25 18.22
CA GLU A 76 3.51 -16.74 18.69
C GLU A 76 2.64 -17.25 17.54
N ARG A 77 2.57 -16.50 16.42
CA ARG A 77 1.76 -16.86 15.25
C ARG A 77 2.46 -16.43 13.96
N LYS A 78 3.26 -17.33 13.36
CA LYS A 78 4.04 -17.04 12.14
C LYS A 78 3.23 -16.48 10.96
N TYR A 79 1.98 -16.93 10.78
CA TYR A 79 1.12 -16.52 9.66
C TYR A 79 0.38 -15.20 9.87
N THR A 80 0.67 -14.49 10.97
CA THR A 80 -0.03 -13.26 11.29
C THR A 80 0.11 -12.21 10.17
N ARG A 81 -0.99 -11.51 9.91
CA ARG A 81 -1.09 -10.37 8.99
C ARG A 81 -0.98 -9.03 9.72
N ARG A 82 -0.78 -9.05 11.03
CA ARG A 82 -0.77 -7.86 11.89
C ARG A 82 0.61 -7.18 11.94
N MET A 83 1.64 -7.80 11.36
CA MET A 83 3.01 -7.28 11.43
C MET A 83 3.21 -6.19 10.40
N SER A 84 2.92 -4.97 10.82
CA SER A 84 3.12 -3.78 10.01
C SER A 84 3.56 -2.64 10.91
N ILE A 85 4.80 -2.19 10.69
CA ILE A 85 5.49 -1.15 11.45
C ILE A 85 5.21 0.21 10.80
N PRO A 86 4.40 1.07 11.43
CA PRO A 86 4.15 2.41 10.92
C PRO A 86 5.38 3.27 11.18
N ILE A 87 5.93 3.84 10.11
CA ILE A 87 7.05 4.79 10.19
C ILE A 87 6.53 6.22 10.17
N TRP A 88 5.52 6.53 9.35
CA TRP A 88 4.92 7.86 9.30
C TRP A 88 4.30 8.27 10.64
N ARG A 89 4.39 9.57 10.97
CA ARG A 89 3.72 10.18 12.11
C ARG A 89 2.98 11.43 11.65
N PRO A 90 1.86 11.82 12.29
CA PRO A 90 1.07 12.97 11.86
C PRO A 90 1.88 14.27 11.71
N GLU A 91 2.83 14.53 12.61
CA GLU A 91 3.70 15.71 12.60
C GLU A 91 4.63 15.80 11.38
N GLU A 92 4.83 14.71 10.64
CA GLU A 92 5.57 14.71 9.37
C GLU A 92 4.91 15.65 8.34
N HIS A 93 3.62 15.98 8.49
CA HIS A 93 2.99 16.99 7.64
C HIS A 93 3.66 18.36 7.71
N TYR A 94 4.27 18.70 8.85
CA TYR A 94 4.93 19.98 9.08
C TYR A 94 6.45 19.91 8.92
N ALA A 95 7.01 18.73 8.65
CA ALA A 95 8.44 18.57 8.46
C ALA A 95 8.90 19.14 7.11
N GLU A 96 10.06 19.81 7.12
CA GLU A 96 10.70 20.26 5.89
C GLU A 96 11.09 19.07 5.00
N ASN A 97 11.68 18.03 5.60
CA ASN A 97 12.05 16.79 4.91
C ASN A 97 11.37 15.60 5.61
N PRO A 98 10.11 15.29 5.27
CA PRO A 98 9.40 14.19 5.91
C PRO A 98 9.98 12.83 5.52
N VAL A 99 9.75 11.81 6.34
CA VAL A 99 10.19 10.43 6.04
C VAL A 99 9.62 9.91 4.71
N ALA A 100 10.43 9.22 3.92
CA ALA A 100 10.07 8.64 2.62
C ALA A 100 9.40 7.26 2.76
N ILE A 101 9.89 6.41 3.66
CA ILE A 101 9.24 5.15 4.03
C ILE A 101 8.13 5.48 5.03
N THR A 102 6.90 5.02 4.76
CA THR A 102 5.73 5.33 5.59
C THR A 102 5.24 4.13 6.40
N GLU A 103 5.42 2.91 5.89
CA GLU A 103 4.99 1.66 6.50
C GLU A 103 5.93 0.52 6.09
N ILE A 104 6.21 -0.43 7.00
CA ILE A 104 6.99 -1.64 6.73
C ILE A 104 6.17 -2.85 7.20
N SER A 105 5.68 -3.67 6.28
CA SER A 105 4.91 -4.88 6.57
C SER A 105 5.76 -6.13 6.42
N LEU A 106 5.54 -7.11 7.31
CA LEU A 106 6.19 -8.41 7.30
C LEU A 106 5.12 -9.49 7.15
N LEU A 107 5.33 -10.42 6.22
CA LEU A 107 4.40 -11.52 5.98
C LEU A 107 5.18 -12.81 5.77
N PHE A 108 4.80 -13.87 6.48
CA PHE A 108 5.36 -15.20 6.28
C PHE A 108 4.60 -15.96 5.18
N ASP A 109 5.32 -16.42 4.17
CA ASP A 109 4.89 -17.33 3.11
C ASP A 109 6.06 -18.22 2.69
N GLU A 110 6.21 -19.39 3.33
CA GLU A 110 7.40 -20.28 3.29
C GLU A 110 8.66 -19.63 3.90
N LYS A 111 8.90 -18.36 3.63
CA LYS A 111 9.92 -17.49 4.19
C LYS A 111 9.28 -16.20 4.73
N LEU A 112 10.00 -15.45 5.55
CA LEU A 112 9.55 -14.13 5.97
C LEU A 112 9.87 -13.11 4.88
N HIS A 113 8.87 -12.39 4.39
CA HIS A 113 9.05 -11.37 3.37
C HIS A 113 8.74 -9.99 3.95
N LEU A 114 9.44 -8.97 3.45
CA LEU A 114 9.22 -7.57 3.82
C LEU A 114 8.63 -6.79 2.66
N THR A 115 7.67 -5.92 2.94
CA THR A 115 7.11 -4.95 1.98
C THR A 115 7.08 -3.57 2.61
N ALA A 116 7.69 -2.58 1.97
CA ALA A 116 7.67 -1.20 2.43
C ALA A 116 6.84 -0.30 1.50
N TYR A 117 6.11 0.65 2.09
CA TYR A 117 5.44 1.70 1.34
C TYR A 117 6.29 2.97 1.33
N PHE A 118 6.63 3.46 0.14
CA PHE A 118 7.37 4.70 -0.07
C PHE A 118 6.45 5.77 -0.62
N ARG A 119 6.41 6.92 0.05
CA ARG A 119 5.70 8.08 -0.50
C ARG A 119 6.38 8.66 -1.74
N SER A 120 7.70 8.52 -1.79
CA SER A 120 8.55 9.00 -2.87
C SER A 120 9.91 8.35 -2.75
N LEU A 121 10.52 7.96 -3.87
CA LEU A 121 11.89 7.45 -3.88
C LEU A 121 12.62 7.99 -5.11
N ASP A 122 13.75 8.66 -4.85
CA ASP A 122 14.74 8.95 -5.88
C ASP A 122 15.55 7.68 -6.12
N LEU A 123 15.30 7.07 -7.27
CA LEU A 123 15.81 5.74 -7.62
C LEU A 123 17.32 5.74 -7.86
N LEU A 124 17.92 6.89 -8.15
CA LEU A 124 19.35 6.95 -8.44
C LEU A 124 20.16 7.13 -7.18
N ASN A 125 19.79 8.12 -6.36
CA ASN A 125 20.62 8.57 -5.25
C ASN A 125 20.29 7.91 -3.92
N TYR A 126 19.06 7.40 -3.75
CA TYR A 126 18.58 6.93 -2.45
C TYR A 126 18.05 5.49 -2.46
N PHE A 127 18.03 4.80 -3.60
CA PHE A 127 17.57 3.41 -3.67
C PHE A 127 18.39 2.50 -2.74
N ASP A 128 19.71 2.52 -2.87
CA ASP A 128 20.63 1.56 -2.25
C ASP A 128 20.54 1.64 -0.73
N VAL A 129 20.69 2.84 -0.17
CA VAL A 129 20.63 3.05 1.29
C VAL A 129 19.27 2.65 1.89
N ASN A 130 18.16 2.95 1.20
CA ASN A 130 16.83 2.52 1.67
C ASN A 130 16.68 0.99 1.56
N PHE A 131 17.18 0.40 0.48
CA PHE A 131 17.09 -1.04 0.25
C PHE A 131 17.92 -1.84 1.26
N HIS A 132 19.16 -1.42 1.55
CA HIS A 132 19.99 -2.08 2.56
C HIS A 132 19.40 -1.94 3.95
N PHE A 133 18.83 -0.77 4.30
CA PHE A 133 18.07 -0.62 5.55
C PHE A 133 16.94 -1.65 5.65
N LEU A 134 16.11 -1.79 4.62
CA LEU A 134 15.01 -2.76 4.60
C LEU A 134 15.50 -4.21 4.64
N SER A 135 16.57 -4.53 3.92
CA SER A 135 17.19 -5.86 3.93
C SER A 135 17.74 -6.21 5.32
N ASN A 136 18.36 -5.26 6.01
CA ASN A 136 18.86 -5.44 7.38
C ASN A 136 17.72 -5.62 8.38
N VAL A 137 16.62 -4.87 8.25
CA VAL A 137 15.42 -5.08 9.08
C VAL A 137 14.85 -6.48 8.85
N LEU A 138 14.73 -6.93 7.60
CA LEU A 138 14.24 -8.27 7.31
C LEU A 138 15.16 -9.35 7.90
N ASP A 139 16.47 -9.23 7.72
CA ASP A 139 17.46 -10.16 8.24
C ASP A 139 17.41 -10.24 9.77
N GLU A 140 17.44 -9.09 10.46
CA GLU A 140 17.40 -9.03 11.93
C GLU A 140 16.11 -9.64 12.49
N VAL A 141 14.95 -9.29 11.93
CA VAL A 141 13.66 -9.87 12.36
C VAL A 141 13.64 -11.37 12.10
N SER A 142 14.09 -11.83 10.93
CA SER A 142 14.10 -13.24 10.53
C SER A 142 14.95 -14.07 11.49
N GLN A 143 16.19 -13.62 11.77
CA GLN A 143 17.10 -14.27 12.71
C GLN A 143 16.51 -14.34 14.12
N LYS A 144 16.01 -13.20 14.64
CA LYS A 144 15.42 -13.15 15.99
C LYS A 144 14.15 -14.00 16.11
N ALA A 145 13.37 -14.12 15.03
CA ALA A 145 12.15 -14.93 14.97
C ALA A 145 12.42 -16.42 14.71
N GLY A 146 13.62 -16.79 14.24
CA GLY A 146 13.95 -18.17 13.83
C GLY A 146 13.30 -18.56 12.50
N LEU A 147 13.19 -17.62 11.57
CA LEU A 147 12.59 -17.81 10.24
C LEU A 147 13.63 -17.52 9.15
N ASP A 148 13.46 -18.12 7.98
CA ASP A 148 14.29 -17.81 6.82
C ASP A 148 13.85 -16.49 6.17
N ALA A 149 14.82 -15.64 5.84
CA ALA A 149 14.56 -14.40 5.09
C ALA A 149 14.21 -14.70 3.62
N GLY A 150 13.14 -14.07 3.15
CA GLY A 150 12.65 -14.09 1.78
C GLY A 150 12.97 -12.79 1.03
N SER A 151 12.05 -12.35 0.18
CA SER A 151 12.23 -11.15 -0.68
C SER A 151 11.90 -9.84 0.04
N VAL A 152 12.55 -8.75 -0.36
CA VAL A 152 12.16 -7.37 -0.02
C VAL A 152 11.36 -6.76 -1.19
N ALA A 153 10.28 -6.04 -0.88
CA ALA A 153 9.54 -5.27 -1.86
C ALA A 153 9.31 -3.83 -1.42
N MET A 154 9.16 -2.94 -2.40
CA MET A 154 8.90 -1.52 -2.22
C MET A 154 7.73 -1.13 -3.14
N LEU A 155 6.59 -0.77 -2.57
CA LEU A 155 5.58 -0.02 -3.29
C LEU A 155 5.99 1.44 -3.26
N VAL A 156 6.33 2.02 -4.40
CA VAL A 156 6.76 3.41 -4.50
C VAL A 156 5.66 4.22 -5.16
N ALA A 157 5.04 5.14 -4.41
CA ALA A 157 3.97 6.00 -4.93
C ALA A 157 4.48 7.01 -5.97
N VAL A 158 5.69 7.55 -5.75
CA VAL A 158 6.36 8.44 -6.71
C VAL A 158 7.82 8.04 -6.92
N PRO A 159 8.08 7.04 -7.79
CA PRO A 159 9.41 6.79 -8.31
C PRO A 159 9.85 7.98 -9.17
N HIS A 160 11.05 8.48 -8.93
CA HIS A 160 11.57 9.62 -9.70
C HIS A 160 13.09 9.61 -9.82
N VAL A 161 13.56 10.46 -10.73
CA VAL A 161 14.96 10.87 -10.89
C VAL A 161 14.99 12.38 -11.04
N TYR A 162 15.90 13.08 -10.37
CA TYR A 162 16.04 14.53 -10.53
C TYR A 162 16.58 14.91 -11.91
N GLU A 163 16.09 16.02 -12.47
CA GLU A 163 16.51 16.48 -13.81
C GLU A 163 18.03 16.67 -13.92
N ARG A 164 18.67 17.18 -12.85
CA ARG A 164 20.12 17.35 -12.76
C ARG A 164 20.92 16.04 -12.91
N ASP A 165 20.28 14.91 -12.66
CA ASP A 165 20.89 13.59 -12.60
C ASP A 165 20.51 12.70 -13.80
N LEU A 166 19.73 13.22 -14.77
CA LEU A 166 19.18 12.41 -15.87
C LEU A 166 20.24 11.69 -16.70
N LYS A 167 21.33 12.38 -17.07
CA LYS A 167 22.42 11.75 -17.83
C LYS A 167 23.04 10.56 -17.07
N ARG A 168 23.19 10.68 -15.74
CA ARG A 168 23.70 9.58 -14.90
C ARG A 168 22.70 8.43 -14.83
N ALA A 169 21.41 8.74 -14.74
CA ALA A 169 20.37 7.74 -14.73
C ALA A 169 20.27 6.98 -16.07
N GLU A 170 20.37 7.68 -17.20
CA GLU A 170 20.39 7.08 -18.55
C GLU A 170 21.53 6.08 -18.72
N MET A 171 22.73 6.39 -18.20
CA MET A 171 23.88 5.49 -18.24
C MET A 171 23.70 4.22 -17.39
N GLN A 172 22.81 4.24 -16.39
CA GLN A 172 22.55 3.10 -15.50
C GLN A 172 21.27 2.33 -15.86
N ALA A 173 20.41 2.90 -16.70
CA ALA A 173 19.11 2.33 -17.03
C ALA A 173 19.27 0.99 -17.77
N GLU A 174 18.57 -0.04 -17.30
CA GLU A 174 18.48 -1.34 -17.98
C GLU A 174 17.05 -1.53 -18.48
N LYS A 175 16.90 -1.73 -19.80
CA LYS A 175 15.59 -1.96 -20.41
C LYS A 175 14.88 -3.14 -19.73
N CYS A 176 13.61 -2.94 -19.39
CA CYS A 176 12.75 -3.99 -18.86
C CYS A 176 11.31 -3.82 -19.29
N GLU A 177 10.58 -4.93 -19.21
CA GLU A 177 9.13 -4.95 -19.26
C GLU A 177 8.59 -5.14 -17.85
N GLU A 178 7.42 -4.56 -17.59
CA GLU A 178 6.70 -4.84 -16.36
C GLU A 178 6.03 -6.20 -16.42
N ILE A 179 5.97 -6.86 -15.28
CA ILE A 179 5.23 -8.10 -15.10
C ILE A 179 3.79 -7.75 -14.70
N TYR A 180 2.84 -8.45 -15.29
CA TYR A 180 1.41 -8.39 -15.01
C TYR A 180 0.89 -9.81 -14.72
N GLY A 181 -0.20 -9.92 -13.98
CA GLY A 181 -0.73 -11.17 -13.48
C GLY A 181 -0.02 -11.68 -12.23
N TYR A 182 -0.24 -12.97 -11.93
CA TYR A 182 0.27 -13.64 -10.75
C TYR A 182 1.73 -14.06 -10.89
N THR A 183 2.51 -13.85 -9.83
CA THR A 183 3.80 -14.52 -9.58
C THR A 183 3.85 -14.99 -8.13
N LYS A 184 4.87 -15.79 -7.78
CA LYS A 184 5.06 -16.24 -6.38
C LYS A 184 5.36 -15.10 -5.40
N LEU A 185 5.87 -13.96 -5.86
CA LEU A 185 6.32 -12.87 -5.00
C LEU A 185 5.42 -11.63 -5.03
N GLY A 186 4.45 -11.60 -5.93
CA GLY A 186 3.55 -10.47 -6.14
C GLY A 186 2.54 -10.73 -7.24
N THR A 187 1.42 -10.02 -7.21
CA THR A 187 0.40 -10.03 -8.26
C THR A 187 0.15 -8.60 -8.72
N HIS A 188 0.16 -8.36 -10.03
CA HIS A 188 -0.14 -7.04 -10.59
C HIS A 188 -1.30 -7.10 -11.58
N LEU A 189 -2.44 -6.52 -11.21
CA LEU A 189 -3.64 -6.44 -12.03
C LEU A 189 -3.81 -5.04 -12.61
N VAL A 190 -4.24 -4.95 -13.86
CA VAL A 190 -4.62 -3.69 -14.50
C VAL A 190 -5.98 -3.90 -15.13
N GLU A 191 -6.93 -3.13 -14.66
CA GLU A 191 -8.35 -3.35 -14.91
C GLU A 191 -9.03 -2.02 -15.23
N ASP A 192 -10.07 -2.07 -16.06
CA ASP A 192 -10.77 -0.84 -16.43
C ASP A 192 -11.73 -0.39 -15.32
N TYR A 193 -12.35 -1.33 -14.59
CA TYR A 193 -13.41 -1.02 -13.63
C TYR A 193 -13.15 -1.60 -12.24
N ILE A 194 -13.78 -1.02 -11.22
CA ILE A 194 -13.69 -1.54 -9.83
C ILE A 194 -14.28 -2.96 -9.74
N SER A 195 -15.39 -3.23 -10.43
CA SER A 195 -16.02 -4.56 -10.44
C SER A 195 -15.15 -5.64 -11.09
N SER A 196 -14.49 -5.34 -12.21
CA SER A 196 -13.60 -6.29 -12.87
C SER A 196 -12.33 -6.52 -12.06
N ALA A 197 -11.77 -5.48 -11.45
CA ALA A 197 -10.65 -5.61 -10.52
C ALA A 197 -10.97 -6.49 -9.30
N TRP A 198 -12.16 -6.37 -8.72
CA TRP A 198 -12.60 -7.25 -7.65
C TRP A 198 -12.75 -8.69 -8.12
N HIS A 199 -13.34 -8.91 -9.30
CA HIS A 199 -13.51 -10.22 -9.90
C HIS A 199 -12.16 -10.91 -10.18
N SER A 200 -11.24 -10.22 -10.85
CA SER A 200 -9.90 -10.72 -11.18
C SER A 200 -9.07 -11.01 -9.92
N ALA A 201 -9.22 -10.20 -8.86
CA ALA A 201 -8.60 -10.48 -7.57
C ALA A 201 -9.14 -11.78 -6.95
N MET A 202 -10.46 -11.99 -6.97
CA MET A 202 -11.06 -13.25 -6.51
C MET A 202 -10.60 -14.44 -7.34
N GLU A 203 -10.55 -14.31 -8.67
CA GLU A 203 -10.14 -15.38 -9.58
C GLU A 203 -8.70 -15.82 -9.31
N ILE A 204 -7.76 -14.87 -9.21
CA ILE A 204 -6.36 -15.17 -8.92
C ILE A 204 -6.22 -15.86 -7.57
N ILE A 205 -6.88 -15.37 -6.52
CA ILE A 205 -6.78 -16.00 -5.20
C ILE A 205 -7.41 -17.39 -5.23
N TYR A 206 -8.59 -17.53 -5.85
CA TYR A 206 -9.31 -18.80 -5.92
C TYR A 206 -8.53 -19.86 -6.69
N ASN A 207 -7.83 -19.50 -7.76
CA ASN A 207 -7.09 -20.46 -8.59
C ASN A 207 -5.65 -20.66 -8.09
N MET A 208 -4.91 -19.56 -7.88
CA MET A 208 -3.45 -19.57 -7.65
C MET A 208 -3.04 -19.37 -6.18
N GLY A 209 -3.97 -18.95 -5.32
CA GLY A 209 -3.64 -18.63 -3.93
C GLY A 209 -3.14 -19.83 -3.13
N LYS A 210 -2.40 -19.55 -2.05
CA LYS A 210 -1.94 -20.54 -1.09
C LYS A 210 -2.89 -20.61 0.10
N THR A 211 -2.99 -21.75 0.76
CA THR A 211 -3.80 -21.89 1.97
C THR A 211 -2.94 -21.66 3.20
N LYS A 212 -3.46 -20.90 4.16
CA LYS A 212 -2.84 -20.73 5.48
C LYS A 212 -3.88 -20.64 6.59
N GLU A 213 -3.42 -20.85 7.82
CA GLU A 213 -4.19 -20.54 9.03
C GLU A 213 -4.26 -19.03 9.25
N THR A 214 -5.35 -18.59 9.87
CA THR A 214 -5.58 -17.18 10.21
C THR A 214 -5.48 -16.98 11.72
N GLU A 215 -5.56 -15.73 12.17
CA GLU A 215 -5.63 -15.41 13.60
C GLU A 215 -6.99 -15.70 14.23
N TRP A 216 -8.02 -15.99 13.42
CA TRP A 216 -9.38 -16.19 13.88
C TRP A 216 -9.67 -17.63 14.24
N GLU A 217 -10.37 -17.83 15.36
CA GLU A 217 -10.78 -19.16 15.84
C GLU A 217 -12.16 -19.59 15.32
N PHE A 218 -12.89 -18.68 14.65
CA PHE A 218 -14.17 -19.00 14.03
C PHE A 218 -13.99 -20.04 12.92
N GLU A 219 -14.76 -21.12 12.96
CA GLU A 219 -14.61 -22.27 12.06
C GLU A 219 -14.56 -21.88 10.58
N ARG A 220 -15.42 -20.94 10.14
CA ARG A 220 -15.47 -20.46 8.76
C ARG A 220 -14.32 -19.54 8.34
N GLN A 221 -13.55 -19.03 9.29
CA GLN A 221 -12.44 -18.09 9.06
C GLN A 221 -11.08 -18.62 9.52
N ARG A 222 -11.03 -19.82 10.13
CA ARG A 222 -9.81 -20.46 10.64
C ARG A 222 -8.72 -20.62 9.58
N ARG A 223 -9.12 -20.80 8.33
CA ARG A 223 -8.22 -20.86 7.17
C ARG A 223 -8.65 -19.87 6.10
N SER A 224 -7.69 -19.49 5.28
CA SER A 224 -7.91 -18.64 4.11
C SER A 224 -7.03 -19.08 2.96
N LYS A 225 -7.51 -18.84 1.74
CA LYS A 225 -6.68 -18.83 0.53
C LYS A 225 -6.20 -17.40 0.28
N PHE A 226 -4.91 -17.18 0.00
CA PHE A 226 -4.35 -15.84 -0.14
C PHE A 226 -3.32 -15.73 -1.26
N VAL A 227 -3.11 -14.50 -1.75
CA VAL A 227 -1.92 -14.12 -2.53
C VAL A 227 -1.18 -12.99 -1.82
N HIS A 228 0.14 -13.00 -2.00
CA HIS A 228 1.04 -12.02 -1.42
C HIS A 228 1.25 -10.85 -2.40
N ARG A 229 1.18 -9.61 -1.91
CA ARG A 229 1.37 -8.34 -2.63
C ARG A 229 0.48 -8.21 -3.86
N LEU A 230 -0.83 -8.11 -3.62
CA LEU A 230 -1.80 -7.77 -4.67
C LEU A 230 -1.74 -6.27 -4.94
N PHE A 231 -1.29 -5.89 -6.14
CA PHE A 231 -1.22 -4.52 -6.63
C PHE A 231 -2.18 -4.36 -7.81
N ILE A 232 -3.10 -3.40 -7.73
CA ILE A 232 -4.14 -3.19 -8.75
C ILE A 232 -4.14 -1.74 -9.22
N GLU A 233 -4.11 -1.54 -10.53
CA GLU A 233 -4.45 -0.28 -11.21
C GLU A 233 -5.90 -0.36 -11.73
N VAL A 234 -6.72 0.63 -11.39
CA VAL A 234 -8.06 0.80 -11.99
C VAL A 234 -8.09 2.09 -12.80
N ARG A 235 -8.39 1.96 -14.10
CA ARG A 235 -8.30 3.07 -15.07
C ARG A 235 -9.53 3.97 -15.09
N ASN A 236 -10.73 3.39 -15.00
CA ASN A 236 -12.02 4.09 -15.07
C ASN A 236 -12.88 3.77 -13.84
N PRO A 237 -12.47 4.20 -12.63
CA PRO A 237 -13.12 3.81 -11.38
C PRO A 237 -14.54 4.37 -11.18
N GLU A 238 -15.04 5.25 -12.05
CA GLU A 238 -16.41 5.79 -11.99
C GLU A 238 -17.45 4.93 -12.73
N GLU A 239 -16.99 4.08 -13.65
CA GLU A 239 -17.83 3.22 -14.50
C GLU A 239 -17.87 1.80 -13.96
N ASN A 240 -19.00 1.10 -14.16
CA ASN A 240 -19.22 -0.29 -13.76
C ASN A 240 -18.68 -0.59 -12.34
N LYS A 241 -18.98 0.30 -11.40
CA LYS A 241 -18.43 0.32 -10.05
C LYS A 241 -18.73 -0.97 -9.29
N MET A 242 -19.98 -1.41 -9.33
CA MET A 242 -20.49 -2.48 -8.48
C MET A 242 -20.74 -3.76 -9.27
N HIS A 243 -20.19 -4.89 -8.82
CA HIS A 243 -20.52 -6.22 -9.33
C HIS A 243 -21.89 -6.64 -8.77
N ASP A 244 -22.71 -7.26 -9.60
CA ASP A 244 -24.05 -7.76 -9.25
C ASP A 244 -24.08 -8.82 -8.13
N LYS A 245 -22.94 -9.46 -7.86
CA LYS A 245 -22.78 -10.48 -6.81
C LYS A 245 -22.04 -9.95 -5.57
N ALA A 246 -21.80 -8.65 -5.48
CA ALA A 246 -21.18 -8.05 -4.30
C ALA A 246 -22.03 -8.33 -3.05
N PRO A 247 -21.44 -8.70 -1.90
CA PRO A 247 -22.18 -9.12 -0.70
C PRO A 247 -22.75 -7.95 0.12
N PHE A 248 -22.98 -6.80 -0.50
CA PHE A 248 -23.49 -5.59 0.15
C PHE A 248 -24.35 -4.77 -0.81
N THR A 249 -25.06 -3.77 -0.29
CA THR A 249 -25.92 -2.87 -1.08
C THR A 249 -25.20 -1.57 -1.45
N GLU A 250 -25.76 -0.82 -2.41
CA GLU A 250 -25.26 0.52 -2.74
C GLU A 250 -25.30 1.46 -1.52
N SER A 251 -26.38 1.41 -0.74
CA SER A 251 -26.53 2.22 0.47
C SER A 251 -25.46 1.90 1.52
N TYR A 252 -25.08 0.62 1.66
CA TYR A 252 -24.07 0.20 2.62
C TYR A 252 -22.69 0.78 2.30
N TRP A 253 -22.20 0.64 1.06
CA TRP A 253 -20.84 1.11 0.76
C TRP A 253 -20.77 2.65 0.76
N LEU A 254 -21.85 3.34 0.38
CA LEU A 254 -21.94 4.80 0.46
C LEU A 254 -21.86 5.28 1.91
N ASP A 255 -22.63 4.66 2.81
CA ASP A 255 -22.54 4.94 4.24
C ASP A 255 -21.14 4.65 4.75
N TYR A 256 -20.58 3.48 4.47
CA TYR A 256 -19.21 3.13 4.82
C TYR A 256 -18.18 4.17 4.34
N ALA A 257 -18.30 4.64 3.10
CA ALA A 257 -17.41 5.68 2.57
C ALA A 257 -17.51 6.97 3.37
N HIS A 258 -18.72 7.42 3.70
CA HIS A 258 -18.94 8.71 4.36
C HIS A 258 -18.73 8.64 5.87
N SER A 259 -19.13 7.56 6.55
CA SER A 259 -19.06 7.43 8.00
C SER A 259 -17.71 6.89 8.49
N TYR A 260 -17.10 5.96 7.76
CA TYR A 260 -15.90 5.26 8.21
C TYR A 260 -14.61 5.75 7.55
N VAL A 261 -14.65 6.17 6.27
CA VAL A 261 -13.45 6.51 5.49
C VAL A 261 -13.21 8.02 5.39
N ILE A 262 -14.24 8.80 5.04
CA ILE A 262 -14.09 10.21 4.64
C ILE A 262 -14.48 11.15 5.78
N TYR A 263 -15.67 10.96 6.35
CA TYR A 263 -16.36 11.85 7.29
C TYR A 263 -16.67 13.25 6.72
N GLU A 264 -15.65 14.04 6.43
CA GLU A 264 -15.77 15.37 5.84
C GLU A 264 -14.49 15.68 5.04
N LEU A 265 -14.47 16.78 4.27
CA LEU A 265 -13.27 17.25 3.55
C LEU A 265 -12.86 18.67 3.93
N GLN A 266 -13.72 19.41 4.65
CA GLN A 266 -13.37 20.67 5.28
C GLN A 266 -12.62 20.43 6.59
N LYS A 267 -11.75 21.37 6.98
CA LYS A 267 -10.94 21.26 8.19
C LYS A 267 -11.80 20.94 9.41
N VAL A 268 -11.41 19.92 10.16
CA VAL A 268 -12.04 19.60 11.45
C VAL A 268 -11.19 20.15 12.60
N SER A 269 -11.84 20.41 13.72
CA SER A 269 -11.18 20.85 14.96
C SER A 269 -11.61 20.03 16.18
N ASN A 270 -12.51 19.06 15.99
CA ASN A 270 -13.06 18.23 17.04
C ASN A 270 -12.84 16.74 16.69
N PRO A 271 -12.84 15.85 17.69
CA PRO A 271 -12.79 14.41 17.48
C PRO A 271 -13.89 13.92 16.54
N ILE A 272 -13.53 12.97 15.69
CA ILE A 272 -14.47 12.32 14.79
C ILE A 272 -15.25 11.25 15.59
N PRO A 273 -16.58 11.23 15.53
CA PRO A 273 -17.37 10.16 16.11
C PRO A 273 -16.93 8.81 15.56
N LYS A 274 -16.79 7.83 16.45
CA LYS A 274 -16.40 6.47 16.07
C LYS A 274 -17.48 5.48 16.50
N THR A 275 -17.79 4.56 15.60
CA THR A 275 -18.71 3.44 15.83
C THR A 275 -17.99 2.22 16.43
N GLU A 276 -16.66 2.21 16.36
CA GLU A 276 -15.77 1.11 16.75
C GLU A 276 -14.56 1.68 17.53
N GLU A 277 -13.54 0.85 17.80
CA GLU A 277 -12.31 1.29 18.48
C GLU A 277 -11.64 2.47 17.74
N TYR A 278 -11.70 2.45 16.41
CA TYR A 278 -11.25 3.50 15.50
C TYR A 278 -12.13 3.51 14.23
N THR A 279 -12.05 4.60 13.47
CA THR A 279 -12.44 4.63 12.05
C THR A 279 -11.26 5.14 11.23
N TYR A 280 -11.26 4.89 9.91
CA TYR A 280 -10.20 5.45 9.06
C TYR A 280 -10.28 6.97 9.01
N ALA A 281 -11.49 7.55 9.05
CA ALA A 281 -11.69 8.98 9.15
C ALA A 281 -11.10 9.56 10.45
N GLU A 282 -11.34 8.94 11.61
CA GLU A 282 -10.77 9.38 12.88
C GLU A 282 -9.23 9.47 12.81
N ARG A 283 -8.57 8.41 12.33
CA ARG A 283 -7.10 8.39 12.17
C ARG A 283 -6.57 9.37 11.12
N ALA A 284 -7.36 9.66 10.08
CA ALA A 284 -6.99 10.58 9.00
C ALA A 284 -7.18 12.07 9.37
N ARG A 285 -8.10 12.37 10.28
CA ARG A 285 -8.57 13.74 10.54
C ARG A 285 -8.24 14.23 11.94
N TYR A 286 -8.57 13.46 12.97
CA TYR A 286 -8.37 13.86 14.36
C TYR A 286 -8.41 12.62 15.27
N CYS A 287 -7.24 12.12 15.65
CA CYS A 287 -7.11 11.06 16.65
C CYS A 287 -6.64 11.66 17.99
N GLU A 288 -7.42 11.52 19.05
CA GLU A 288 -7.09 12.08 20.37
C GLU A 288 -5.79 11.51 20.96
N ARG A 289 -5.47 10.26 20.60
CA ARG A 289 -4.28 9.54 21.05
C ARG A 289 -2.99 10.00 20.35
N ASP A 290 -3.09 10.77 19.27
CA ASP A 290 -1.91 11.31 18.61
C ASP A 290 -1.23 12.34 19.51
N GLU A 291 0.10 12.28 19.64
CA GLU A 291 0.89 13.27 20.39
C GLU A 291 0.67 14.66 19.79
N VAL A 292 0.82 14.76 18.46
CA VAL A 292 0.54 15.96 17.66
C VAL A 292 -0.70 15.72 16.83
N LYS A 293 -1.74 16.53 17.07
CA LYS A 293 -3.02 16.42 16.38
C LYS A 293 -2.91 17.11 15.02
N VAL A 294 -3.05 16.34 13.95
CA VAL A 294 -2.98 16.86 12.58
C VAL A 294 -4.17 16.35 11.79
N ASP A 295 -4.88 17.28 11.16
CA ASP A 295 -5.86 16.95 10.12
C ASP A 295 -5.13 16.58 8.83
N GLN A 296 -4.60 15.36 8.80
CA GLN A 296 -3.69 14.88 7.75
C GLN A 296 -4.34 14.97 6.36
N LEU A 297 -5.63 14.62 6.24
CA LEU A 297 -6.36 14.72 4.98
C LEU A 297 -6.49 16.18 4.52
N PHE A 298 -6.90 17.08 5.41
CA PHE A 298 -7.01 18.50 5.06
C PHE A 298 -5.65 19.08 4.67
N GLU A 299 -4.58 18.76 5.42
CA GLU A 299 -3.22 19.18 5.09
C GLU A 299 -2.76 18.64 3.73
N ALA A 300 -3.08 17.39 3.39
CA ALA A 300 -2.77 16.82 2.08
C ALA A 300 -3.49 17.58 0.94
N ILE A 301 -4.77 17.92 1.13
CA ILE A 301 -5.58 18.70 0.17
C ILE A 301 -4.99 20.11 0.01
N GLU A 302 -4.66 20.79 1.09
CA GLU A 302 -4.06 22.14 1.06
C GLU A 302 -2.69 22.16 0.37
N LYS A 303 -1.88 21.13 0.60
CA LYS A 303 -0.59 20.96 -0.09
C LYS A 303 -0.79 20.81 -1.60
N LEU A 304 -1.76 20.00 -2.05
CA LEU A 304 -2.08 19.82 -3.47
C LEU A 304 -2.62 21.08 -4.14
N ARG A 305 -3.43 21.88 -3.43
CA ARG A 305 -3.92 23.17 -3.93
C ARG A 305 -2.78 24.15 -4.20
N LYS A 306 -1.75 24.14 -3.35
CA LYS A 306 -0.59 25.04 -3.45
C LYS A 306 0.44 24.56 -4.47
N ASP A 307 0.66 23.25 -4.55
CA ASP A 307 1.65 22.65 -5.44
C ASP A 307 1.12 21.29 -5.94
N ARG A 308 0.77 21.23 -7.22
CA ARG A 308 0.19 20.02 -7.85
C ARG A 308 1.19 18.86 -7.91
N CYS A 309 2.49 19.14 -7.86
CA CYS A 309 3.57 18.16 -7.95
C CYS A 309 4.04 17.67 -6.57
N ARG A 310 3.33 17.98 -5.47
CA ARG A 310 3.71 17.55 -4.12
C ARG A 310 3.78 16.03 -4.02
N ARG A 311 4.77 15.56 -3.25
CA ARG A 311 5.05 14.13 -3.01
C ARG A 311 5.01 13.74 -1.53
N ASP A 312 4.43 14.60 -0.70
CA ASP A 312 4.26 14.48 0.76
C ASP A 312 2.81 14.74 1.19
N CYS A 313 1.87 14.34 0.32
CA CYS A 313 0.43 14.31 0.55
C CYS A 313 -0.02 12.89 0.97
N TYR A 314 0.70 12.34 1.95
CA TYR A 314 0.42 11.03 2.56
C TYR A 314 -0.47 11.22 3.79
N VAL A 315 -1.36 10.26 4.05
CA VAL A 315 -2.20 10.19 5.25
C VAL A 315 -1.96 8.83 5.91
N GLY A 316 -1.44 8.86 7.15
CA GLY A 316 -1.23 7.66 7.94
C GLY A 316 -2.46 7.28 8.75
N ILE A 317 -2.90 6.03 8.65
CA ILE A 317 -4.00 5.47 9.45
C ILE A 317 -3.46 4.68 10.64
N SER A 318 -2.45 3.88 10.38
CA SER A 318 -1.77 3.07 11.39
C SER A 318 -0.90 3.89 12.34
N ARG A 319 -0.72 3.37 13.56
CA ARG A 319 0.09 3.95 14.64
C ARG A 319 0.84 2.86 15.39
N PRO A 320 1.95 3.18 16.08
CA PRO A 320 2.78 2.17 16.74
C PRO A 320 2.02 1.31 17.74
N TRP A 321 1.10 1.90 18.50
CA TRP A 321 0.27 1.17 19.47
C TRP A 321 -0.68 0.16 18.81
N ASP A 322 -0.96 0.29 17.51
CA ASP A 322 -1.77 -0.71 16.80
C ASP A 322 -1.02 -2.05 16.69
N LEU A 323 0.30 -2.10 16.93
CA LEU A 323 1.02 -3.38 17.03
C LEU A 323 0.62 -4.18 18.26
N GLU A 324 0.02 -3.57 19.27
CA GLU A 324 -0.34 -4.24 20.53
C GLU A 324 -1.81 -4.69 20.57
N ILE A 325 -2.69 -4.05 19.80
CA ILE A 325 -4.12 -4.39 19.77
C ILE A 325 -4.43 -5.63 18.92
N ASP A 326 -5.60 -6.21 19.16
CA ASP A 326 -6.04 -7.43 18.47
C ASP A 326 -6.57 -7.16 17.07
N ASP A 327 -7.26 -6.05 16.83
CA ASP A 327 -7.81 -5.74 15.51
C ASP A 327 -7.25 -4.44 14.91
N PRO A 328 -5.95 -4.41 14.54
CA PRO A 328 -5.35 -3.18 14.03
C PRO A 328 -5.89 -2.79 12.66
N PRO A 329 -5.87 -1.50 12.29
CA PRO A 329 -6.32 -1.03 10.98
C PRO A 329 -5.72 -1.86 9.83
N CYS A 330 -6.61 -2.42 9.00
CA CYS A 330 -6.25 -3.10 7.76
C CYS A 330 -5.66 -2.12 6.76
N LEU A 331 -6.31 -0.97 6.55
CA LEU A 331 -5.72 0.18 5.87
C LEU A 331 -4.62 0.79 6.73
N ARG A 332 -3.43 0.94 6.16
CA ARG A 332 -2.26 1.49 6.87
C ARG A 332 -2.05 2.95 6.55
N GLY A 333 -2.33 3.32 5.31
CA GLY A 333 -2.30 4.71 4.86
C GLY A 333 -2.51 4.80 3.38
N TYR A 334 -2.59 6.03 2.91
CA TYR A 334 -2.79 6.33 1.51
C TYR A 334 -2.10 7.62 1.12
N GLN A 335 -1.93 7.83 -0.18
CA GLN A 335 -1.29 9.02 -0.71
C GLN A 335 -1.99 9.52 -1.95
N PHE A 336 -2.01 10.85 -2.07
CA PHE A 336 -2.38 11.52 -3.29
C PHE A 336 -1.14 12.04 -4.02
N THR A 337 -1.05 11.78 -5.31
CA THR A 337 0.03 12.28 -6.18
C THR A 337 -0.59 12.74 -7.49
N ALA A 338 0.10 13.60 -8.25
CA ALA A 338 -0.39 14.01 -9.55
C ALA A 338 0.57 13.63 -10.67
N LYS A 339 -0.03 13.31 -11.82
CA LYS A 339 0.67 13.17 -13.11
C LYS A 339 -0.08 14.04 -14.12
N SER A 340 0.53 15.16 -14.50
CA SER A 340 -0.11 16.16 -15.38
C SER A 340 -1.44 16.65 -14.79
N ASP A 341 -2.58 16.25 -15.37
CA ASP A 341 -3.92 16.65 -14.94
C ASP A 341 -4.72 15.51 -14.28
N TRP A 342 -4.03 14.41 -13.96
CA TRP A 342 -4.57 13.26 -13.27
C TRP A 342 -4.12 13.24 -11.81
N LEU A 343 -5.06 13.01 -10.90
CA LEU A 343 -4.76 12.69 -9.51
C LEU A 343 -4.71 11.16 -9.32
N ASN A 344 -3.65 10.64 -8.74
CA ASN A 344 -3.57 9.26 -8.28
C ASN A 344 -3.95 9.19 -6.80
N GLY A 345 -4.84 8.26 -6.44
CA GLY A 345 -5.03 7.83 -5.05
C GLY A 345 -4.46 6.42 -4.85
N ILE A 346 -3.45 6.30 -3.98
CA ILE A 346 -2.72 5.04 -3.73
C ILE A 346 -2.98 4.58 -2.30
N PHE A 347 -3.60 3.41 -2.14
CA PHE A 347 -4.03 2.88 -0.84
C PHE A 347 -3.27 1.61 -0.48
N TYR A 348 -2.65 1.60 0.70
CA TYR A 348 -1.83 0.49 1.18
C TYR A 348 -2.49 -0.22 2.37
N MET A 349 -2.81 -1.49 2.19
CA MET A 349 -3.42 -2.35 3.19
C MET A 349 -2.49 -3.48 3.60
N ARG A 350 -2.40 -3.78 4.89
CA ARG A 350 -1.66 -4.96 5.39
C ARG A 350 -2.39 -6.27 5.08
N SER A 351 -3.72 -6.20 4.94
CA SER A 351 -4.61 -7.35 4.84
C SER A 351 -5.93 -6.89 4.22
N ASN A 352 -6.48 -7.61 3.25
CA ASN A 352 -7.81 -7.35 2.71
C ASN A 352 -8.57 -8.65 2.47
N ASP A 353 -9.74 -8.81 3.11
CA ASP A 353 -10.72 -9.83 2.72
C ASP A 353 -11.32 -9.43 1.37
N VAL A 354 -10.96 -10.19 0.34
CA VAL A 354 -11.34 -9.89 -1.04
C VAL A 354 -12.83 -10.06 -1.21
N TYR A 355 -13.43 -11.14 -0.73
CA TYR A 355 -14.87 -11.35 -0.91
C TYR A 355 -15.69 -10.39 -0.05
N GLY A 356 -15.38 -10.31 1.25
CA GLY A 356 -16.25 -9.62 2.22
C GLY A 356 -16.10 -8.10 2.27
N ALA A 357 -14.92 -7.54 1.97
CA ALA A 357 -14.63 -6.14 2.27
C ALA A 357 -14.01 -5.34 1.12
N MET A 358 -13.13 -5.96 0.32
CA MET A 358 -12.29 -5.26 -0.66
C MET A 358 -13.10 -4.41 -1.63
N HIS A 359 -14.23 -4.91 -2.13
CA HIS A 359 -15.02 -4.17 -3.10
C HIS A 359 -15.61 -2.88 -2.51
N ALA A 360 -16.15 -2.93 -1.28
CA ALA A 360 -16.62 -1.73 -0.57
C ALA A 360 -15.45 -0.78 -0.24
N ASN A 361 -14.28 -1.32 0.14
CA ASN A 361 -13.07 -0.51 0.35
C ASN A 361 -12.67 0.22 -0.93
N MET A 362 -12.63 -0.47 -2.07
CA MET A 362 -12.26 0.11 -3.36
C MET A 362 -13.22 1.22 -3.78
N LEU A 363 -14.53 1.03 -3.61
CA LEU A 363 -15.54 2.05 -3.90
C LEU A 363 -15.35 3.29 -3.03
N ALA A 364 -15.15 3.12 -1.72
CA ALA A 364 -14.93 4.22 -0.79
C ALA A 364 -13.63 4.98 -1.08
N PHE A 365 -12.54 4.26 -1.37
CA PHE A 365 -11.24 4.86 -1.66
C PHE A 365 -11.21 5.60 -3.00
N ALA A 366 -11.88 5.04 -4.02
CA ALA A 366 -12.08 5.72 -5.29
C ALA A 366 -12.94 6.99 -5.13
N LEU A 367 -14.00 6.93 -4.30
CA LEU A 367 -14.83 8.10 -4.01
C LEU A 367 -14.05 9.20 -3.29
N LEU A 368 -13.23 8.85 -2.29
CA LEU A 368 -12.33 9.80 -1.63
C LEU A 368 -11.37 10.44 -2.64
N THR A 369 -10.78 9.63 -3.52
CA THR A 369 -9.85 10.12 -4.56
C THR A 369 -10.55 11.10 -5.51
N LYS A 370 -11.79 10.78 -5.92
CA LYS A 370 -12.62 11.67 -6.74
C LYS A 370 -12.85 13.01 -6.05
N TYR A 371 -13.31 12.99 -4.80
CA TYR A 371 -13.58 14.24 -4.09
C TYR A 371 -12.32 15.09 -3.90
N VAL A 372 -11.16 14.47 -3.62
CA VAL A 372 -9.90 15.21 -3.54
C VAL A 372 -9.53 15.80 -4.90
N ALA A 373 -9.71 15.06 -6.01
CA ALA A 373 -9.47 15.56 -7.35
C ALA A 373 -10.33 16.80 -7.67
N GLU A 374 -11.63 16.75 -7.36
CA GLU A 374 -12.56 17.87 -7.53
C GLU A 374 -12.16 19.09 -6.70
N LEU A 375 -11.85 18.90 -5.41
CA LEU A 375 -11.47 19.98 -4.48
C LEU A 375 -10.11 20.62 -4.77
N THR A 376 -9.27 19.96 -5.55
CA THR A 376 -7.92 20.42 -5.93
C THR A 376 -7.80 20.74 -7.43
N GLY A 377 -8.91 20.63 -8.18
CA GLY A 377 -8.99 21.01 -9.60
C GLY A 377 -8.25 20.08 -10.56
N PHE A 378 -8.17 18.78 -10.27
CA PHE A 378 -7.74 17.79 -11.27
C PHE A 378 -8.95 17.32 -12.08
N ARG A 379 -8.78 17.14 -13.40
CA ARG A 379 -9.89 16.76 -14.29
C ARG A 379 -10.22 15.28 -14.25
N LYS A 380 -9.25 14.46 -13.88
CA LYS A 380 -9.36 13.00 -13.88
C LYS A 380 -8.63 12.43 -12.69
N TYR A 381 -8.95 11.19 -12.33
CA TYR A 381 -8.21 10.47 -11.31
C TYR A 381 -8.01 9.00 -11.68
N LYS A 382 -6.95 8.41 -11.11
CA LYS A 382 -6.70 6.97 -11.13
C LYS A 382 -6.72 6.43 -9.71
N TYR A 383 -7.12 5.19 -9.60
CA TYR A 383 -7.20 4.47 -8.34
C TYR A 383 -6.20 3.32 -8.32
N TRP A 384 -5.39 3.27 -7.25
CA TRP A 384 -4.40 2.23 -7.02
C TRP A 384 -4.65 1.54 -5.68
N HIS A 385 -4.80 0.22 -5.71
CA HIS A 385 -5.05 -0.60 -4.53
C HIS A 385 -3.86 -1.52 -4.28
N PHE A 386 -3.38 -1.57 -3.04
CA PHE A 386 -2.34 -2.50 -2.64
C PHE A 386 -2.72 -3.24 -1.36
N ALA A 387 -2.62 -4.56 -1.39
CA ALA A 387 -2.78 -5.41 -0.21
C ALA A 387 -1.58 -6.35 -0.07
N VAL A 388 -0.90 -6.31 1.08
CA VAL A 388 0.19 -7.24 1.40
C VAL A 388 -0.35 -8.67 1.44
N ASP A 389 -1.45 -8.89 2.14
CA ASP A 389 -2.20 -10.15 2.17
C ASP A 389 -3.60 -9.93 1.62
N ALA A 390 -3.87 -10.39 0.40
CA ALA A 390 -5.21 -10.42 -0.16
C ALA A 390 -5.75 -11.85 -0.08
N HIS A 391 -6.87 -12.05 0.60
CA HIS A 391 -7.35 -13.40 0.92
C HIS A 391 -8.86 -13.57 0.79
N ILE A 392 -9.26 -14.83 0.70
CA ILE A 392 -10.64 -15.30 0.80
C ILE A 392 -10.68 -16.31 1.95
N TYR A 393 -11.55 -16.09 2.93
CA TYR A 393 -11.77 -17.07 3.99
C TYR A 393 -12.37 -18.35 3.43
N GLU A 394 -11.99 -19.49 4.00
CA GLU A 394 -12.44 -20.81 3.55
C GLU A 394 -13.97 -20.91 3.48
N GLY A 395 -14.67 -20.32 4.45
CA GLY A 395 -16.13 -20.30 4.49
C GLY A 395 -16.83 -19.54 3.36
N PHE A 396 -16.09 -18.81 2.51
CA PHE A 396 -16.62 -18.11 1.34
C PHE A 396 -16.17 -18.71 0.00
N LEU A 397 -15.33 -19.75 0.01
CA LEU A 397 -14.80 -20.34 -1.23
C LEU A 397 -15.89 -20.91 -2.15
N ASP A 398 -16.93 -21.52 -1.59
CA ASP A 398 -18.04 -22.05 -2.39
C ASP A 398 -18.84 -20.94 -3.08
N ILE A 399 -19.11 -19.84 -2.37
CA ILE A 399 -19.81 -18.69 -2.95
C ILE A 399 -18.94 -18.03 -4.03
N VAL A 400 -17.65 -17.83 -3.75
CA VAL A 400 -16.71 -17.29 -4.75
C VAL A 400 -16.67 -18.17 -5.99
N LYS A 401 -16.64 -19.49 -5.83
CA LYS A 401 -16.70 -20.43 -6.96
C LYS A 401 -17.95 -20.22 -7.81
N GLU A 402 -19.11 -20.00 -7.20
CA GLU A 402 -20.35 -19.73 -7.94
C GLU A 402 -20.34 -18.40 -8.68
N ILE A 403 -19.65 -17.38 -8.14
CA ILE A 403 -19.46 -16.08 -8.80
C ILE A 403 -18.54 -16.21 -10.01
N LEU A 404 -17.41 -16.90 -9.86
CA LEU A 404 -16.40 -17.06 -10.91
C LEU A 404 -16.85 -18.05 -12.00
N TYR A 405 -17.52 -19.13 -11.60
CA TYR A 405 -17.91 -20.22 -12.47
C TYR A 405 -19.41 -20.52 -12.33
N PRO A 406 -20.29 -19.57 -12.71
CA PRO A 406 -21.72 -19.75 -12.58
C PRO A 406 -22.16 -20.96 -13.39
N LYS A 407 -22.89 -21.88 -12.75
CA LYS A 407 -23.49 -23.00 -13.48
C LYS A 407 -24.48 -22.42 -14.49
N MET A 408 -24.26 -22.67 -15.78
CA MET A 408 -25.28 -22.38 -16.79
C MET A 408 -26.57 -23.08 -16.37
N LYS A 409 -27.66 -22.33 -16.20
CA LYS A 409 -28.98 -22.92 -16.06
C LYS A 409 -29.18 -23.74 -17.34
N LYS A 410 -29.39 -25.06 -17.21
CA LYS A 410 -29.97 -25.82 -18.32
C LYS A 410 -31.32 -25.18 -18.60
N ASP A 411 -31.49 -24.60 -19.78
CA ASP A 411 -32.76 -24.10 -20.26
C ASP A 411 -33.81 -25.20 -20.04
N ARG A 412 -34.86 -24.87 -19.28
CA ARG A 412 -36.02 -25.72 -19.04
C ARG A 412 -37.07 -25.43 -20.08
#